data_AF-A0A7X3U283-F1
#
_entry.id   AF-A0A7X3U283-F1
#
_cell.length_a   1.000
_cell.length_b   1.000
_cell.length_c   1.000
_cell.angle_alpha   90.00
_cell.angle_beta   90.00
_cell.angle_gamma   90.00
#
_symmetry.space_group_name_H-M   'P 1'
#
loop_
_entity.id
_entity.type
_entity.pdbx_description
1 polymer ?
#
loop_
_entity_poly.entity_id
_entity_poly.type
_entity_poly.pdbx_seq_one_letter_code
_entity_poly.pdbx_strand_id
1 'polypeptide(L)'
;MLCYSPRDRVRRNGARALEPEPLAHRVIDLLSELQAEDIALLDIGKASSFADYFVLATAHSPLQFGAIVERLGHELKEAGVPPRHQEGRKESGWVLIDFGDVIVHV
;
A
#
# COMPACT_ATOMS: atom_id res chain seq x y z
N MET A 1 8.80 29.66 2.52
CA MET A 1 8.14 29.27 3.78
C MET A 1 6.69 28.95 3.42
N LEU A 2 6.46 27.76 2.84
CA LEU A 2 5.13 27.34 2.41
C LEU A 2 4.46 26.62 3.57
N CYS A 3 3.25 27.07 3.88
CA CYS A 3 2.42 26.62 4.98
C CYS A 3 2.12 25.12 4.84
N TYR A 4 2.61 24.34 5.80
CA TYR A 4 2.12 23.00 6.11
C TYR A 4 0.69 23.16 6.63
N SER A 5 -0.30 22.83 5.79
CA SER A 5 -1.71 22.74 6.20
C SER A 5 -1.95 21.34 6.76
N PRO A 6 -2.15 21.18 8.09
CA PRO A 6 -2.45 19.89 8.67
C PRO A 6 -3.97 19.65 8.56
N ARG A 7 -4.35 18.56 7.86
CA ARG A 7 -5.67 17.92 7.88
C ARG A 7 -6.76 18.55 6.98
N ASP A 8 -6.71 18.23 5.70
CA ASP A 8 -7.91 18.24 4.83
C ASP A 8 -8.25 16.80 4.39
N ARG A 9 -8.54 15.92 5.36
CA ARG A 9 -9.07 14.59 5.05
C ARG A 9 -10.60 14.66 5.08
N VAL A 10 -11.19 14.90 3.92
CA VAL A 10 -12.62 14.66 3.68
C VAL A 10 -12.85 13.17 3.87
N ARG A 11 -13.18 12.78 5.11
CA ARG A 11 -13.62 11.45 5.53
C ARG A 11 -14.91 11.13 4.75
N ARG A 12 -14.79 10.53 3.57
CA ARG A 12 -15.93 9.93 2.88
C ARG A 12 -16.35 8.69 3.65
N ASN A 13 -17.52 8.84 4.26
CA ASN A 13 -18.25 7.92 5.13
C ASN A 13 -18.56 6.55 4.47
N GLY A 14 -18.62 5.47 5.27
CA GLY A 14 -19.67 4.46 5.08
C GLY A 14 -19.32 2.97 4.96
N ALA A 15 -18.06 2.57 4.87
CA ALA A 15 -17.67 1.16 4.92
C ALA A 15 -16.46 0.99 5.83
N ARG A 16 -16.32 -0.17 6.47
CA ARG A 16 -15.30 -0.48 7.48
C ARG A 16 -13.91 -0.57 6.86
N ALA A 17 -13.39 0.56 6.36
CA ALA A 17 -12.04 0.69 5.89
C ALA A 17 -11.10 0.67 7.11
N LEU A 18 -10.01 -0.10 7.00
CA LEU A 18 -8.96 -0.11 8.00
C LEU A 18 -8.40 1.31 8.16
N GLU A 19 -8.16 1.74 9.40
CA GLU A 19 -7.37 2.95 9.62
C GLU A 19 -5.95 2.76 9.05
N PRO A 20 -5.24 3.84 8.70
CA PRO A 20 -4.00 3.79 7.91
C PRO A 20 -2.91 2.88 8.49
N GLU A 21 -2.70 2.94 9.80
CA GLU A 21 -1.66 2.16 10.48
C GLU A 21 -1.98 0.65 10.50
N PRO A 22 -3.19 0.21 10.93
CA PRO A 22 -3.61 -1.19 10.76
C PRO A 22 -3.55 -1.69 9.30
N LEU A 23 -3.88 -0.84 8.33
CA LEU A 23 -3.78 -1.19 6.92
C LEU A 23 -2.32 -1.43 6.51
N ALA A 24 -1.40 -0.55 6.92
CA ALA A 24 0.02 -0.69 6.64
C ALA A 24 0.62 -1.96 7.27
N HIS A 25 0.27 -2.26 8.53
CA HIS A 25 0.68 -3.50 9.17
C HIS A 25 0.12 -4.73 8.45
N ARG A 26 -1.16 -4.70 8.04
CA ARG A 26 -1.74 -5.82 7.28
C ARG A 26 -1.03 -6.05 5.95
N VAL A 27 -0.62 -4.99 5.25
CA VAL A 27 0.19 -5.09 4.03
C VAL A 27 1.52 -5.78 4.31
N ILE A 28 2.23 -5.37 5.38
CA ILE A 28 3.51 -5.96 5.78
C ILE A 28 3.35 -7.43 6.13
N ASP A 29 2.31 -7.79 6.87
CA ASP A 29 2.01 -9.18 7.21
C ASP A 29 1.84 -10.03 5.95
N LEU A 30 1.06 -9.55 4.97
CA LEU A 30 0.84 -10.26 3.70
C LEU A 30 2.14 -10.39 2.88
N LEU A 31 2.96 -9.34 2.85
CA LEU A 31 4.26 -9.38 2.18
C LEU A 31 5.21 -10.37 2.87
N SER A 32 5.21 -10.42 4.20
CA SER A 32 6.00 -11.36 4.99
C SER A 32 5.51 -12.81 4.84
N GLU A 33 4.19 -13.05 4.82
CA GLU A 33 3.58 -14.37 4.57
C GLU A 33 4.01 -14.91 3.20
N LEU A 34 4.18 -14.02 2.22
CA LEU A 34 4.63 -14.36 0.86
C LEU A 34 6.15 -14.33 0.70
N GLN A 35 6.90 -14.16 1.80
CA GLN A 35 8.36 -14.17 1.85
C GLN A 35 8.99 -13.11 0.93
N ALA A 36 8.38 -11.93 0.82
CA ALA A 36 9.02 -10.78 0.18
C ALA A 36 10.23 -10.31 1.00
N GLU A 37 11.28 -9.83 0.35
CA GLU A 37 12.48 -9.31 1.03
C GLU A 37 12.49 -7.77 1.04
N ASP A 38 13.43 -7.21 1.81
CA ASP A 38 13.65 -5.77 1.94
C ASP A 38 12.38 -4.97 2.24
N ILE A 39 11.50 -5.54 3.07
CA ILE A 39 10.25 -4.89 3.46
C ILE A 39 10.56 -3.69 4.33
N ALA A 40 10.24 -2.49 3.85
CA ALA A 40 10.41 -1.25 4.58
C ALA A 40 9.08 -0.47 4.65
N LEU A 41 8.69 -0.08 5.87
CA LEU A 41 7.57 0.82 6.11
C LEU A 41 8.09 2.24 6.37
N LEU A 42 7.59 3.19 5.58
CA LEU A 42 7.91 4.60 5.72
C LEU A 42 6.66 5.36 6.18
N ASP A 43 6.74 6.02 7.34
CA ASP A 43 5.77 7.04 7.75
C ASP A 43 6.09 8.34 6.99
N ILE A 44 5.24 8.66 6.01
CA ILE A 44 5.38 9.82 5.15
C ILE A 44 4.29 10.86 5.39
N GLY A 45 3.36 10.65 6.34
CA GLY A 45 2.21 11.54 6.54
C GLY A 45 2.58 12.97 6.96
N LYS A 46 3.79 13.19 7.46
CA LYS A 46 4.34 14.53 7.74
C LYS A 46 4.96 15.20 6.51
N ALA A 47 5.45 14.40 5.56
CA ALA A 47 6.13 14.87 4.35
C ALA A 47 5.22 14.88 3.11
N SER A 48 4.11 14.16 3.15
CA SER A 48 3.18 13.95 2.04
C SER A 48 1.74 14.19 2.47
N SER A 49 0.93 14.72 1.56
CA SER A 49 -0.51 14.92 1.75
C SER A 49 -1.38 13.86 1.06
N PHE A 50 -0.77 12.96 0.28
CA PHE A 50 -1.52 11.99 -0.54
C PHE A 50 -1.60 10.59 0.09
N ALA A 51 -0.70 10.25 1.02
CA ALA A 51 -0.68 8.98 1.74
C ALA A 51 -0.01 9.16 3.11
N ASP A 52 -0.36 8.31 4.07
CA ASP A 52 0.26 8.28 5.40
C ASP A 52 1.49 7.36 5.41
N TYR A 53 1.41 6.23 4.69
CA TYR A 53 2.46 5.22 4.66
C TYR A 53 2.88 4.83 3.24
N PHE A 54 4.18 4.56 3.09
CA PHE A 54 4.75 3.97 1.89
C PHE A 54 5.45 2.67 2.27
N VAL A 55 5.06 1.57 1.62
CA VAL A 55 5.64 0.24 1.82
C VAL A 55 6.49 -0.11 0.60
N LEU A 56 7.75 -0.44 0.84
CA LEU A 56 8.66 -1.01 -0.14
C LEU A 56 8.79 -2.50 0.14
N ALA A 57 8.86 -3.32 -0.90
CA ALA A 57 9.24 -4.72 -0.80
C ALA A 57 9.91 -5.17 -2.10
N THR A 58 10.61 -6.30 -2.06
CA THR A 58 11.25 -6.92 -3.21
C THR A 58 10.71 -8.32 -3.43
N ALA A 59 10.37 -8.65 -4.67
CA ALA A 59 10.05 -10.01 -5.09
C ALA A 59 11.25 -10.69 -5.79
N HIS A 60 11.55 -11.93 -5.43
CA HIS A 60 12.67 -12.72 -5.95
C HIS A 60 12.39 -13.39 -7.28
N SER A 61 11.12 -13.52 -7.66
CA SER A 61 10.75 -14.14 -8.91
C SER A 61 9.50 -13.51 -9.51
N PRO A 62 9.33 -13.60 -10.84
CA PRO A 62 8.11 -13.14 -11.49
C PRO A 62 6.85 -13.90 -11.01
N LEU A 63 7.01 -15.13 -10.49
CA LEU A 63 5.91 -15.89 -9.90
C LEU A 63 5.51 -15.30 -8.55
N GLN A 64 6.47 -15.08 -7.66
CA GLN A 64 6.23 -14.46 -6.36
C GLN A 64 5.66 -13.04 -6.51
N PHE A 65 6.19 -12.26 -7.44
CA PHE A 65 5.67 -10.93 -7.78
C PHE A 65 4.17 -10.97 -8.11
N GLY A 66 3.76 -11.91 -8.98
CA GLY A 66 2.35 -12.10 -9.32
C GLY A 66 1.50 -12.48 -8.10
N ALA A 67 2.00 -13.39 -7.26
CA ALA A 67 1.32 -13.81 -6.04
C ALA A 67 1.15 -12.64 -5.03
N ILE A 68 2.15 -11.77 -4.89
CA ILE A 68 2.08 -10.58 -4.04
C ILE A 68 0.98 -9.63 -4.53
N VAL A 69 1.00 -9.29 -5.81
CA VAL A 69 0.02 -8.37 -6.42
C VAL A 69 -1.40 -8.91 -6.26
N GLU A 70 -1.61 -10.18 -6.58
CA GLU A 70 -2.90 -10.84 -6.50
C GLU A 70 -3.41 -10.90 -5.05
N ARG A 71 -2.56 -11.35 -4.12
CA ARG A 71 -2.96 -11.53 -2.72
C ARG A 71 -3.27 -10.20 -2.04
N LEU A 72 -2.44 -9.17 -2.24
CA LEU A 72 -2.71 -7.82 -1.72
C LEU A 72 -4.04 -7.28 -2.27
N GLY A 73 -4.23 -7.38 -3.59
CA GLY A 73 -5.46 -6.92 -4.24
C GLY A 73 -6.71 -7.64 -3.75
N HIS A 74 -6.64 -8.96 -3.54
CA HIS A 74 -7.74 -9.77 -3.06
C HIS A 74 -8.06 -9.51 -1.57
N GLU A 75 -7.09 -9.69 -0.69
CA GLU A 75 -7.27 -9.60 0.77
C GLU A 75 -7.71 -8.21 1.21
N LEU A 76 -7.10 -7.16 0.65
CA LEU A 76 -7.45 -5.79 1.04
C LEU A 76 -8.81 -5.40 0.48
N LYS A 77 -9.20 -5.90 -0.69
CA LYS A 77 -10.56 -5.74 -1.20
C LYS A 77 -11.59 -6.42 -0.30
N GLU A 78 -11.32 -7.63 0.20
CA GLU A 78 -12.19 -8.31 1.17
C GLU A 78 -12.26 -7.57 2.51
N ALA A 79 -11.17 -6.91 2.91
CA ALA A 79 -11.13 -6.02 4.06
C ALA A 79 -11.79 -4.65 3.83
N GLY A 80 -12.43 -4.42 2.68
CA GLY A 80 -13.13 -3.17 2.36
C GLY A 80 -12.22 -2.04 1.84
N VAL A 81 -10.98 -2.35 1.47
CA VAL A 81 -9.96 -1.43 0.96
C VAL A 81 -9.46 -1.91 -0.40
N PRO A 82 -10.26 -1.79 -1.48
CA PRO A 82 -9.81 -2.16 -2.82
C PRO A 82 -8.68 -1.23 -3.29
N PRO A 83 -7.77 -1.71 -4.17
CA PRO A 83 -6.78 -0.84 -4.79
C PRO A 83 -7.48 0.25 -5.62
N ARG A 84 -7.11 1.51 -5.39
CA ARG A 84 -7.62 2.69 -6.11
C ARG A 84 -6.95 2.82 -7.47
N HIS A 85 -5.66 2.54 -7.53
CA HIS A 85 -4.87 2.60 -8.73
C HIS A 85 -3.72 1.58 -8.68
N GLN A 86 -3.28 1.16 -9.86
CA GLN A 86 -2.14 0.27 -10.02
C GLN A 86 -1.34 0.69 -11.25
N GLU A 87 -0.05 0.92 -11.06
CA GLU A 87 0.92 1.22 -12.10
C GLU A 87 1.98 0.14 -12.19
N GLY A 88 2.61 0.00 -13.36
CA GLY A 88 3.58 -1.05 -13.62
C GLY A 88 2.93 -2.40 -13.91
N ARG A 89 3.75 -3.33 -14.41
CA ARG A 89 3.34 -4.70 -14.74
C ARG A 89 4.48 -5.66 -14.43
N LYS A 90 4.16 -6.95 -14.42
CA LYS A 90 5.16 -8.01 -14.25
C LYS A 90 6.31 -7.90 -15.25
N GLU A 91 6.05 -7.45 -16.48
CA GLU A 91 7.08 -7.27 -17.51
C GLU A 91 8.01 -6.09 -17.24
N SER A 92 7.56 -5.06 -16.51
CA SER A 92 8.41 -3.92 -16.13
C SER A 92 9.28 -4.22 -14.90
N GLY A 93 9.03 -5.35 -14.21
CA GLY A 93 9.77 -5.76 -13.02
C GLY A 93 9.45 -4.95 -11.77
N TRP A 94 8.38 -4.14 -11.81
CA TRP A 94 7.90 -3.35 -10.67
C TRP A 94 6.40 -3.09 -10.79
N VAL A 95 5.77 -2.86 -9.64
CA VAL A 95 4.38 -2.44 -9.52
C VAL A 95 4.23 -1.44 -8.38
N LEU A 96 3.39 -0.44 -8.59
CA LEU A 96 2.95 0.48 -7.54
C LEU A 96 1.45 0.34 -7.37
N ILE A 97 1.00 0.07 -6.15
CA ILE A 97 -0.41 -0.13 -5.80
C ILE A 97 -0.82 0.94 -4.79
N ASP A 98 -1.83 1.73 -5.15
CA ASP A 98 -2.40 2.79 -4.32
C ASP A 98 -3.65 2.29 -3.59
N PHE A 99 -3.62 2.21 -2.26
CA PHE A 99 -4.77 1.92 -1.40
C PHE A 99 -5.34 3.16 -0.71
N GLY A 100 -4.92 4.36 -1.14
CA GLY A 100 -5.27 5.65 -0.57
C GLY A 100 -4.27 6.07 0.49
N ASP A 101 -4.50 5.66 1.73
CA ASP A 101 -3.65 6.07 2.85
C ASP A 101 -2.34 5.27 2.94
N VAL A 102 -2.24 4.17 2.17
CA VAL A 102 -1.05 3.32 2.06
C VAL A 102 -0.74 3.08 0.59
N ILE A 103 0.52 3.30 0.20
CA ILE A 103 1.04 2.95 -1.12
C ILE A 103 2.04 1.82 -0.98
N VAL A 104 1.97 0.84 -1.88
CA VAL A 104 2.87 -0.32 -1.89
C VAL A 104 3.64 -0.33 -3.19
N HIS A 105 4.96 -0.47 -3.11
CA HIS A 105 5.85 -0.62 -4.25
C HIS A 105 6.63 -1.93 -4.11
N VAL A 106 6.52 -2.78 -5.13
CA VAL A 106 7.12 -4.12 -5.21
C VAL A 106 7.89 -4.26 -6.51
#